data_AF-A0A2N5T2R2-F1
#
_entry.id   AF-A0A2N5T2R2-F1
#
_cell.length_a   1.000
_cell.length_b   1.000
_cell.length_c   1.000
_cell.angle_alpha   90.00
_cell.angle_beta   90.00
_cell.angle_gamma   90.00
#
_symmetry.space_group_name_H-M   'P 1'
#
loop_
_entity.id
_entity.type
_entity.pdbx_description
1 polymer ?
#
loop_
_entity_poly.entity_id
_entity_poly.type
_entity_poly.pdbx_seq_one_letter_code
_entity_poly.pdbx_strand_id
1 'polypeptide(L)'
;MVQDGLTSEEILRSLEENHSIKVSQRTLTRQKEDWGLTNNATQQANHLEETIQKYFDKGLNQAMQTFDNICLATPSSNLSKTISAQALDLQLLKSSSNQS
;
A
#
# COMPACT_ATOMS: atom_id res chain seq x y z
N MET A 1 27.10 6.92 13.06
CA MET A 1 27.82 7.51 11.91
C MET A 1 27.94 6.43 10.86
N VAL A 2 27.24 6.55 9.74
CA VAL A 2 27.62 5.78 8.55
C VAL A 2 28.92 6.42 8.07
N GLN A 3 30.03 5.70 8.11
CA GLN A 3 31.25 6.18 7.48
C GLN A 3 30.98 6.28 5.99
N ASP A 4 31.22 7.45 5.40
CA ASP A 4 31.17 7.59 3.96
C ASP A 4 32.11 6.55 3.35
N GLY A 5 31.56 5.74 2.43
CA GLY A 5 32.33 4.71 1.74
C GLY A 5 33.40 5.32 0.83
N LEU A 6 34.30 4.49 0.30
CA LEU A 6 35.35 4.94 -0.61
C LEU A 6 34.77 5.47 -1.93
N THR A 7 35.33 6.59 -2.38
CA THR A 7 35.11 7.12 -3.73
C THR A 7 35.67 6.19 -4.79
N SER A 8 35.25 6.36 -6.05
CA SER A 8 35.74 5.50 -7.13
C SER A 8 37.25 5.69 -7.35
N GLU A 9 37.75 6.91 -7.19
CA GLU A 9 39.16 7.27 -7.27
C GLU A 9 39.98 6.62 -6.16
N GLU A 10 39.47 6.57 -4.94
CA GLU A 10 40.09 5.89 -3.81
C GLU A 10 40.11 4.37 -4.01
N ILE A 11 39.04 3.80 -4.56
CA ILE A 11 38.99 2.37 -4.90
C ILE A 11 40.02 2.04 -5.99
N LEU A 12 40.08 2.83 -7.07
CA LEU A 12 41.05 2.63 -8.14
C LEU A 12 42.49 2.74 -7.62
N ARG A 13 42.76 3.75 -6.78
CA ARG A 13 44.08 3.93 -6.18
C ARG A 13 44.47 2.75 -5.30
N SER A 14 43.55 2.29 -4.44
CA SER A 14 43.79 1.12 -3.58
C SER A 14 44.05 -0.15 -4.38
N LEU A 15 43.34 -0.36 -5.50
CA LEU A 15 43.58 -1.49 -6.40
C LEU A 15 44.97 -1.44 -7.04
N GLU A 16 45.43 -0.25 -7.45
CA GLU A 16 46.75 -0.08 -8.05
C GLU A 16 47.86 -0.24 -7.00
N GLU A 17 47.75 0.42 -5.84
CA GLU A 17 48.77 0.44 -4.79
C GLU A 17 48.91 -0.89 -4.05
N ASN A 18 47.80 -1.51 -3.66
CA ASN A 18 47.82 -2.69 -2.79
C ASN A 18 47.79 -4.02 -3.57
N HIS A 19 47.30 -3.98 -4.81
CA HIS A 19 47.06 -5.20 -5.60
C HIS A 19 47.70 -5.16 -6.99
N SER A 20 48.32 -4.05 -7.40
CA SER A 20 48.86 -3.87 -8.77
C SER A 20 47.81 -4.11 -9.87
N ILE A 21 46.53 -3.91 -9.54
CA ILE A 21 45.40 -4.07 -10.46
C ILE A 21 45.05 -2.69 -11.01
N LYS A 22 45.16 -2.53 -12.33
CA LYS A 22 44.74 -1.33 -13.04
C LYS A 22 43.51 -1.60 -13.87
N VAL A 23 42.39 -0.98 -13.51
CA VAL A 23 41.12 -1.08 -14.24
C VAL A 23 40.62 0.29 -14.62
N SER A 24 39.88 0.37 -15.73
CA SER A 24 39.25 1.62 -16.13
C SER A 24 38.09 1.97 -15.20
N GLN A 25 37.76 3.26 -15.10
CA GLN A 25 36.56 3.72 -14.39
C GLN A 25 35.29 3.01 -14.88
N ARG A 26 35.16 2.82 -16.19
CA ARG A 26 34.03 2.10 -16.80
C ARG A 26 33.93 0.65 -16.31
N THR A 27 35.06 -0.02 -16.15
CA THR A 27 35.11 -1.40 -15.63
C THR A 27 34.67 -1.43 -14.17
N LEU A 28 35.16 -0.50 -13.36
CA LEU A 28 34.76 -0.39 -11.96
C LEU A 28 33.27 -0.09 -11.80
N THR A 29 32.72 0.85 -12.59
CA THR A 29 31.28 1.16 -12.59
C THR A 29 30.43 -0.06 -12.89
N ARG A 30 30.78 -0.82 -13.94
CA ARG A 30 30.06 -2.05 -14.29
C ARG A 30 30.12 -3.10 -13.18
N GLN A 31 31.28 -3.31 -12.56
CA GLN A 31 31.38 -4.25 -11.44
C GLN A 31 30.56 -3.80 -10.22
N LYS A 32 30.51 -2.49 -9.94
CA LYS A 32 29.62 -1.96 -8.89
C LYS A 32 28.15 -2.23 -9.20
N GLU A 33 27.74 -2.13 -10.47
CA GLU A 33 26.39 -2.50 -10.91
C GLU A 33 26.13 -4.00 -10.76
N ASP A 34 27.05 -4.84 -11.24
CA ASP A 34 26.95 -6.30 -11.17
C ASP A 34 26.87 -6.80 -9.71
N TRP A 35 27.56 -6.13 -8.79
CA TRP A 35 27.53 -6.44 -7.36
C TRP A 35 26.38 -5.74 -6.60
N GLY A 36 25.58 -4.90 -7.27
CA GLY A 36 24.50 -4.15 -6.62
C GLY A 36 24.97 -3.06 -5.65
N LEU A 37 26.22 -2.60 -5.77
CA LEU A 37 26.85 -1.55 -4.95
C LEU A 37 26.66 -0.13 -5.51
N THR A 38 25.72 0.04 -6.44
CA THR A 38 25.36 1.37 -6.94
C THR A 38 24.45 2.08 -5.94
N ASN A 39 24.57 3.41 -5.88
CA ASN A 39 23.89 4.29 -4.93
C ASN A 39 22.36 4.37 -5.08
N ASN A 40 21.75 3.38 -5.74
CA ASN A 40 20.32 3.29 -5.93
C ASN A 40 19.58 2.75 -4.71
N ALA A 41 20.21 2.54 -3.55
CA ALA A 41 19.49 2.11 -2.35
C ALA A 41 18.35 3.08 -1.99
N THR A 42 18.59 4.39 -2.03
CA THR A 42 17.55 5.39 -1.77
C THR A 42 16.50 5.42 -2.87
N GLN A 43 16.88 5.34 -4.15
CA GLN A 43 15.93 5.31 -5.25
C GLN A 43 15.08 4.03 -5.25
N GLN A 44 15.68 2.88 -4.92
CA GLN A 44 14.99 1.61 -4.78
C GLN A 44 14.06 1.60 -3.57
N ALA A 45 14.48 2.19 -2.44
CA ALA A 45 13.63 2.35 -1.26
C ALA A 45 12.41 3.23 -1.57
N ASN A 46 12.61 4.37 -2.21
CA ASN A 46 11.52 5.26 -2.63
C ASN A 46 10.59 4.55 -3.62
N HIS A 47 11.14 3.85 -4.62
CA HIS A 47 10.34 3.11 -5.59
C HIS A 47 9.53 1.98 -4.94
N LEU A 48 10.11 1.30 -3.94
CA LEU A 48 9.42 0.27 -3.17
C LEU A 48 8.27 0.88 -2.34
N GLU A 49 8.52 2.00 -1.66
CA GLU A 49 7.52 2.72 -0.87
C GLU A 49 6.34 3.17 -1.74
N GLU A 50 6.62 3.79 -2.89
CA GLU A 50 5.60 4.18 -3.87
C GLU A 50 4.77 2.97 -4.36
N THR A 51 5.44 1.83 -4.59
CA THR A 51 4.78 0.61 -5.03
C THR A 51 3.87 0.03 -3.95
N ILE A 52 4.34 -0.02 -2.70
CA ILE A 52 3.55 -0.47 -1.55
C ILE A 52 2.32 0.43 -1.40
N GLN A 53 2.51 1.75 -1.41
CA GLN A 53 1.43 2.73 -1.26
C GLN A 53 0.37 2.54 -2.35
N LYS A 54 0.79 2.43 -3.62
CA LYS A 54 -0.11 2.23 -4.76
C LYS A 54 -1.00 1.00 -4.60
N TYR A 55 -0.43 -0.13 -4.20
CA TYR A 55 -1.22 -1.37 -4.05
C TYR A 55 -2.09 -1.34 -2.80
N PHE A 56 -1.63 -0.70 -1.72
CA PHE A 56 -2.45 -0.46 -0.54
C PHE A 56 -3.69 0.36 -0.88
N ASP A 57 -3.53 1.50 -1.55
CA ASP A 57 -4.65 2.38 -1.95
C ASP A 57 -5.60 1.68 -2.91
N LYS A 58 -5.07 0.90 -3.86
CA LYS A 58 -5.89 0.13 -4.79
C LYS A 58 -6.72 -0.94 -4.07
N GLY A 59 -6.17 -1.58 -3.04
CA GLY A 59 -6.90 -2.54 -2.20
C GLY A 59 -8.00 -1.86 -1.39
N LEU A 60 -7.67 -0.75 -0.75
CA LEU A 60 -8.59 0.02 0.10
C LEU A 60 -9.79 0.55 -0.70
N ASN A 61 -9.55 1.09 -1.89
CA ASN A 61 -10.61 1.56 -2.79
C ASN A 61 -11.54 0.43 -3.26
N GLN A 62 -11.00 -0.76 -3.56
CA GLN A 62 -11.83 -1.92 -3.91
C GLN A 62 -12.69 -2.40 -2.75
N ALA A 63 -12.13 -2.43 -1.54
CA ALA A 63 -12.88 -2.80 -0.34
C ALA A 63 -14.04 -1.81 -0.09
N MET A 64 -13.77 -0.51 -0.23
CA MET A 64 -14.77 0.54 -0.06
C MET A 64 -15.90 0.44 -1.09
N GLN A 65 -15.57 0.27 -2.38
CA GLN A 65 -16.57 0.05 -3.43
C GLN A 65 -17.41 -1.21 -3.18
N THR A 66 -16.80 -2.29 -2.70
CA THR A 66 -17.51 -3.53 -2.37
C THR A 66 -18.49 -3.29 -1.22
N PHE A 67 -18.08 -2.57 -0.19
CA PHE A 67 -18.93 -2.20 0.93
C PHE A 67 -20.11 -1.33 0.49
N ASP A 68 -19.86 -0.29 -0.30
CA ASP A 68 -20.91 0.59 -0.83
C ASP A 68 -21.92 -0.21 -1.66
N ASN A 69 -21.43 -1.09 -2.54
CA ASN A 69 -22.29 -1.96 -3.33
C ASN A 69 -23.14 -2.89 -2.46
N ILE A 70 -22.59 -3.45 -1.38
CA ILE A 70 -23.36 -4.28 -0.43
C ILE A 70 -24.43 -3.43 0.26
N CYS A 71 -24.09 -2.25 0.78
CA CYS A 71 -25.03 -1.34 1.43
C CYS A 71 -26.17 -0.92 0.49
N LEU A 72 -25.87 -0.67 -0.78
CA LEU A 72 -26.86 -0.35 -1.81
C LEU A 72 -27.68 -1.57 -2.26
N ALA A 73 -27.07 -2.76 -2.29
CA ALA A 73 -27.71 -4.01 -2.69
C ALA A 73 -28.53 -4.64 -1.57
N THR A 74 -28.29 -4.31 -0.29
CA THR A 74 -29.20 -4.66 0.80
C THR A 74 -30.45 -3.79 0.69
N PRO A 75 -31.60 -4.34 0.28
CA PRO A 75 -32.77 -3.51 0.10
C PRO A 75 -33.27 -3.11 1.49
N SER A 76 -33.30 -1.80 1.72
CA SER A 76 -34.16 -1.08 2.68
C SER A 76 -35.57 -1.71 2.85
N SER A 77 -36.03 -2.51 1.88
CA SER A 77 -37.24 -3.33 1.96
C SER A 77 -37.37 -4.21 3.21
N ASN A 78 -36.29 -4.71 3.83
CA ASN A 78 -36.43 -5.51 5.06
C ASN A 78 -36.69 -4.64 6.30
N LEU A 79 -36.04 -3.47 6.39
CA LEU A 79 -36.31 -2.48 7.44
C LEU A 79 -37.69 -1.85 7.25
N SER A 80 -38.03 -1.47 6.02
CA SER A 80 -39.33 -0.87 5.69
C SER A 80 -40.49 -1.85 5.92
N LYS A 81 -40.37 -3.13 5.52
CA LYS A 81 -41.40 -4.16 5.83
C LYS A 81 -41.53 -4.43 7.33
N THR A 82 -40.42 -4.45 8.07
CA THR A 82 -40.44 -4.68 9.53
C THR A 82 -41.06 -3.50 10.27
N ILE A 83 -40.71 -2.26 9.88
CA ILE A 83 -41.29 -1.05 10.47
C ILE A 83 -42.77 -0.93 10.11
N SER A 84 -43.18 -1.23 8.88
CA SER A 84 -44.59 -1.25 8.47
C SER A 84 -45.39 -2.32 9.20
N ALA A 85 -44.84 -3.52 9.41
CA ALA A 85 -45.49 -4.58 10.18
C ALA A 85 -45.68 -4.20 11.65
N GLN A 86 -44.64 -3.67 12.31
CA GLN A 86 -44.71 -3.21 13.70
C GLN A 86 -45.65 -2.02 13.89
N ALA A 87 -45.72 -1.11 12.91
CA ALA A 87 -46.65 0.02 12.94
C ALA A 87 -48.11 -0.41 12.81
N LEU A 88 -48.41 -1.47 12.05
CA LEU A 88 -49.76 -2.00 11.88
C LEU A 88 -50.25 -2.69 13.16
N ASP A 89 -49.40 -3.52 13.80
CA ASP A 89 -49.73 -4.19 15.07
C ASP A 89 -50.01 -3.19 16.20
N LEU A 90 -49.24 -2.09 16.27
CA LEU A 90 -49.46 -1.01 17.23
C LEU A 90 -50.78 -0.26 17.00
N GLN A 91 -51.25 -0.13 15.76
CA GLN A 91 -52.54 0.48 15.45
C GLN A 91 -53.70 -0.45 15.85
N LEU A 92 -53.60 -1.75 15.58
CA LEU A 92 -54.61 -2.73 15.95
C LEU A 92 -54.76 -2.85 17.48
N LEU A 93 -53.66 -2.83 18.24
CA LEU A 93 -53.69 -2.81 19.70
C LEU A 93 -54.39 -1.56 20.27
N LYS A 94 -54.13 -0.39 19.68
CA LYS A 94 -54.79 0.87 20.07
C LYS A 94 -56.28 0.88 19.74
N SER A 95 -56.66 0.32 18.61
CA SER A 95 -58.08 0.19 18.21
C SER A 95 -58.85 -0.80 19.10
N SER A 96 -58.22 -1.89 19.53
CA SER A 96 -58.84 -2.87 20.43
C SER A 96 -58.96 -2.38 21.88
N SER A 97 -58.10 -1.45 22.31
CA SER A 97 -58.14 -0.87 23.67
C SER A 97 -59.22 0.21 23.85
N ASN A 98 -59.75 0.78 22.76
CA ASN A 98 -60.74 1.87 22.79
C ASN A 98 -62.19 1.38 22.61
N GLN A 99 -62.43 0.05 22.62
CA GLN A 99 -63.77 -0.55 22.48
C GLN A 99 -64.24 -1.33 23.73
N SER A 100 -63.59 -1.15 24.88
CA SER A 100 -64.05 -1.67 26.18
C SER A 100 -64.35 -0.54 27.15
#